data_AF-A0A5K1GDY4-F1
#
_entry.id   AF-A0A5K1GDY4-F1
#
_cell.length_a   1.000
_cell.length_b   1.000
_cell.length_c   1.000
_cell.angle_alpha   90.00
_cell.angle_beta   90.00
_cell.angle_gamma   90.00
#
_symmetry.space_group_name_H-M   'P 1'
#
loop_
_entity.id
_entity.type
_entity.pdbx_description
1 polymer ?
#
loop_
_entity_poly.entity_id
_entity_poly.type
_entity_poly.pdbx_seq_one_letter_code
_entity_poly.pdbx_strand_id
1 'polypeptide(L)'
;AKCLETGETVAIKKVLQDRRYKNRELQLMRSMDHPNVVSLKHCFFSTTSNNELFLNLVMEYVPETLYRVLRHYANMNQRMPLIYVKLYTYQ
;
A
#
# COMPACT_ATOMS: atom_id res chain seq x y z
N ALA A 1 -6.79 -5.43 7.14
CA ALA A 1 -7.80 -5.16 8.19
C ALA A 1 -9.10 -4.76 7.50
N LYS A 2 -10.24 -4.75 8.22
CA LYS A 2 -11.53 -4.29 7.70
C LYS A 2 -11.99 -3.10 8.52
N CYS A 3 -12.34 -2.00 7.87
CA CYS A 3 -12.99 -0.88 8.52
C CYS A 3 -14.38 -1.32 8.98
N LEU A 4 -14.71 -1.16 10.25
CA LEU A 4 -15.99 -1.63 10.79
C LEU A 4 -17.16 -0.73 10.36
N GLU A 5 -16.90 0.56 10.19
CA GLU A 5 -17.92 1.56 9.81
C GLU A 5 -18.31 1.43 8.34
N THR A 6 -17.33 1.25 7.44
CA THR A 6 -17.55 1.21 5.99
C THR A 6 -17.56 -0.20 5.42
N GLY A 7 -17.10 -1.20 6.18
CA GLY A 7 -16.90 -2.56 5.70
C GLY A 7 -15.71 -2.72 4.75
N GLU A 8 -14.93 -1.67 4.50
CA GLU A 8 -13.89 -1.67 3.50
C GLU A 8 -12.60 -2.39 3.97
N THR A 9 -11.98 -3.17 3.08
CA THR A 9 -10.66 -3.77 3.34
C THR A 9 -9.55 -2.74 3.18
N VAL A 10 -8.63 -2.68 4.14
CA VAL A 10 -7.48 -1.75 4.15
C VAL A 10 -6.16 -2.47 4.44
N ALA A 11 -5.08 -1.93 3.90
CA ALA A 11 -3.71 -2.29 4.25
C ALA A 11 -3.19 -1.36 5.35
N ILE A 12 -2.47 -1.91 6.34
CA ILE A 12 -1.87 -1.10 7.41
C ILE A 12 -0.36 -1.33 7.39
N LYS A 13 0.41 -0.26 7.08
CA LYS A 13 1.87 -0.26 7.19
C LYS A 13 2.26 0.36 8.52
N LYS A 14 2.79 -0.46 9.42
CA LYS A 14 3.30 -0.03 10.73
C LYS A 14 4.81 0.21 10.65
N VAL A 15 5.25 1.43 10.96
CA VAL A 15 6.64 1.88 10.82
C VAL A 15 7.15 2.39 12.16
N LEU A 16 8.32 1.94 12.59
CA LEU A 16 8.97 2.49 13.78
C LEU A 16 9.33 3.95 13.54
N GLN A 17 8.90 4.83 14.44
CA GLN A 17 9.07 6.27 14.30
C GLN A 17 10.22 6.76 15.18
N ASP A 18 11.31 7.20 14.56
CA ASP A 18 12.28 8.06 15.24
C ASP A 18 11.67 9.45 15.41
N ARG A 19 11.55 9.91 16.67
CA ARG A 19 10.94 11.19 17.03
C ARG A 19 11.72 12.40 16.50
N ARG A 20 12.99 12.22 16.13
CA ARG A 20 13.85 13.28 15.59
C ARG A 20 13.50 13.65 14.15
N TYR A 21 12.79 12.79 13.44
CA TYR A 21 12.54 12.95 12.01
C TYR A 21 11.04 12.93 11.68
N LYS A 22 10.65 13.76 10.73
CA LYS A 22 9.35 13.63 10.07
C LYS A 22 9.38 12.46 9.10
N ASN A 23 8.28 11.72 9.01
CA ASN A 23 8.18 10.61 8.08
C ASN A 23 7.90 11.15 6.66
N ARG A 24 8.90 11.05 5.76
CA ARG A 24 8.79 11.53 4.37
C ARG A 24 7.73 10.78 3.57
N GLU A 25 7.54 9.48 3.83
CA GLU A 25 6.52 8.68 3.17
C GLU A 25 5.12 9.21 3.50
N LEU A 26 4.81 9.47 4.78
CA LEU A 26 3.55 10.10 5.18
C LEU A 26 3.35 11.47 4.50
N GLN A 27 4.40 12.29 4.44
CA GLN A 27 4.32 13.60 3.81
C GLN A 27 3.98 13.49 2.31
N LEU A 28 4.65 12.59 1.60
CA LEU A 28 4.39 12.35 0.18
C LEU A 28 3.00 11.78 -0.04
N MET A 29 2.60 10.76 0.72
CA MET A 29 1.28 10.15 0.59
C MET A 29 0.13 11.15 0.83
N ARG A 30 0.31 12.13 1.71
CA ARG A 30 -0.68 13.20 1.93
C ARG A 30 -0.84 14.15 0.74
N SER A 31 0.18 14.27 -0.11
CA SER A 31 0.13 15.12 -1.32
C SER A 31 -0.29 14.36 -2.58
N MET A 32 -0.38 13.03 -2.53
CA MET A 32 -0.76 12.21 -3.68
C MET A 32 -2.27 12.03 -3.73
N ASP A 33 -2.89 12.54 -4.79
CA ASP A 33 -4.28 12.28 -5.15
C ASP A 33 -4.33 11.89 -6.63
N HIS A 34 -4.29 10.59 -6.91
CA HIS A 34 -4.25 10.07 -8.27
C HIS A 34 -4.89 8.67 -8.34
N PRO A 35 -5.76 8.38 -9.33
CA PRO A 35 -6.49 7.12 -9.43
C PRO A 35 -5.61 5.88 -9.61
N ASN A 36 -4.33 6.06 -9.93
CA ASN A 36 -3.38 4.97 -10.10
C ASN A 36 -2.28 4.90 -9.03
N VAL A 37 -2.41 5.69 -7.96
CA VAL A 37 -1.50 5.65 -6.82
C VAL A 37 -2.31 5.23 -5.61
N VAL A 38 -1.79 4.27 -4.84
CA VAL A 38 -2.43 3.80 -3.61
C VAL A 38 -2.66 4.98 -2.66
N SER A 39 -3.93 5.18 -2.29
CA SER A 39 -4.35 6.29 -1.45
C SER A 39 -4.07 6.06 0.04
N LEU A 40 -3.71 7.14 0.76
CA LEU A 40 -3.68 7.18 2.21
C LEU A 40 -5.08 7.54 2.74
N LYS A 41 -5.67 6.67 3.54
CA LYS A 41 -7.02 6.86 4.10
C LYS A 41 -6.99 7.46 5.50
N HIS A 42 -6.04 7.01 6.31
CA HIS A 42 -5.84 7.51 7.67
C HIS A 42 -4.38 7.26 8.08
N CYS A 43 -3.85 8.06 9.00
CA CYS A 43 -2.65 7.70 9.76
C CYS A 43 -2.84 7.90 11.27
N PHE A 44 -2.25 7.06 12.11
CA PHE A 44 -2.28 7.23 13.57
C PHE A 44 -1.01 6.70 14.23
N PHE A 45 -0.69 7.21 15.41
CA PHE A 45 0.44 6.75 16.21
C PHE A 45 0.00 5.68 17.21
N SER A 46 0.88 4.72 17.48
CA SER A 46 0.71 3.71 18.52
C SER A 46 2.00 3.51 19.27
N THR A 47 1.95 3.33 20.58
CA THR A 47 3.12 3.06 21.42
C THR A 47 3.08 1.62 21.90
N THR A 48 4.21 0.92 21.90
CA THR A 48 4.32 -0.43 22.47
C THR A 48 4.54 -0.38 23.98
N SER A 49 4.46 -1.54 24.66
CA SER A 49 4.83 -1.67 26.08
C SER A 49 6.26 -1.23 26.37
N ASN A 50 7.16 -1.34 25.39
CA ASN A 50 8.56 -0.96 25.49
C ASN A 50 8.80 0.53 25.15
N ASN A 51 7.72 1.32 25.13
CA ASN A 51 7.74 2.76 24.84
C ASN A 51 8.23 3.14 23.44
N GLU A 52 8.20 2.20 22.49
CA GLU A 52 8.54 2.46 21.09
C GLU A 52 7.34 3.07 20.37
N LEU A 53 7.57 4.18 19.68
CA LEU A 53 6.55 4.89 18.92
C LEU A 53 6.49 4.34 17.49
N PHE A 54 5.30 3.98 17.03
CA PHE A 54 5.06 3.58 15.65
C PHE A 54 4.07 4.52 14.98
N LEU A 55 4.31 4.78 13.70
CA LEU A 55 3.36 5.39 12.78
C LEU A 55 2.66 4.28 11.99
N ASN A 56 1.34 4.28 12.00
CA ASN A 56 0.52 3.34 11.23
C ASN A 56 -0.12 4.10 10.06
N LEU A 57 0.21 3.70 8.84
CA LEU A 57 -0.39 4.22 7.61
C LEU A 57 -1.51 3.28 7.18
N VAL A 58 -2.75 3.75 7.21
CA VAL A 58 -3.93 3.03 6.71
C VAL A 58 -4.11 3.41 5.25
N MET A 59 -3.97 2.43 4.38
CA MET A 59 -3.91 2.60 2.93
C MET A 59 -5.01 1.78 2.26
N GLU A 60 -5.36 2.17 1.05
CA GLU A 60 -6.13 1.32 0.14
C GLU A 60 -5.51 -0.08 0.00
N TYR A 61 -6.37 -1.09 -0.06
CA TYR A 61 -5.96 -2.47 -0.26
C TYR A 61 -6.11 -2.86 -1.73
N VAL A 62 -5.00 -3.25 -2.36
CA VAL A 62 -4.98 -3.84 -3.69
C VAL A 62 -4.67 -5.34 -3.55
N PRO A 63 -5.53 -6.25 -4.06
CA PRO A 63 -5.43 -7.68 -3.77
C PRO A 63 -4.27 -8.41 -4.46
N GLU A 64 -3.83 -7.91 -5.60
CA GLU A 64 -2.80 -8.52 -6.43
C GLU A 64 -1.66 -7.55 -6.73
N THR A 65 -0.49 -8.11 -7.01
CA THR A 65 0.67 -7.36 -7.48
C THR A 65 1.06 -7.83 -8.87
N LEU A 66 1.64 -6.94 -9.67
CA LEU A 66 2.16 -7.31 -10.99
C LEU A 66 3.13 -8.50 -10.90
N TYR A 67 3.94 -8.57 -9.83
CA TYR A 67 4.82 -9.70 -9.55
C TYR A 67 4.08 -11.04 -9.47
N ARG A 68 2.96 -11.10 -8.73
CA ARG A 68 2.16 -12.34 -8.61
C ARG A 68 1.55 -12.75 -9.95
N VAL A 69 1.05 -11.78 -10.71
CA VAL A 69 0.49 -12.03 -12.04
C VAL A 69 1.55 -12.54 -13.01
N LEU A 70 2.74 -11.92 -13.04
CA LEU A 70 3.85 -12.36 -13.88
C LEU A 70 4.31 -13.78 -13.51
N ARG A 71 4.44 -14.08 -12.21
CA ARG A 71 4.80 -15.41 -11.73
C ARG A 71 3.76 -16.47 -12.11
N HIS A 72 2.47 -16.13 -12.07
CA HIS A 72 1.40 -17.04 -12.50
C HIS A 72 1.57 -17.47 -13.96
N TYR A 73 1.76 -16.51 -14.88
CA TYR A 73 2.01 -16.80 -16.29
C TYR A 73 3.30 -17.60 -16.50
N ALA A 74 4.38 -17.23 -15.80
CA ALA A 74 5.65 -17.94 -15.88
C ALA A 74 5.52 -19.41 -15.44
N ASN A 75 4.82 -19.69 -14.33
CA ASN A 75 4.59 -21.06 -13.86
C ASN A 75 3.74 -21.89 -14.83
N MET A 76 2.88 -21.25 -15.62
CA MET A 76 2.10 -21.90 -16.67
C MET A 76 2.87 -22.05 -17.99
N ASN A 77 4.15 -21.64 -18.05
CA ASN A 77 4.94 -21.51 -19.28
C ASN A 77 4.24 -20.68 -20.36
N GLN A 78 3.48 -19.67 -19.95
CA GLN A 78 2.78 -18.73 -20.82
C GLN A 78 3.36 -17.33 -20.69
N ARG A 79 3.20 -16.52 -21.73
CA ARG A 79 3.49 -15.08 -21.67
C ARG A 79 2.23 -14.33 -21.29
N MET A 80 2.38 -13.24 -20.54
CA MET A 80 1.29 -12.31 -20.30
C MET A 80 0.77 -11.77 -21.64
N PRO A 81 -0.55 -11.80 -21.89
CA PRO A 81 -1.15 -11.19 -23.07
C PRO A 81 -0.75 -9.72 -23.23
N LEU A 82 -0.41 -9.31 -24.45
CA LEU A 82 0.10 -7.96 -24.76
C LEU A 82 -0.86 -6.84 -24.35
N ILE A 83 -2.17 -7.12 -24.33
CA ILE A 83 -3.18 -6.17 -23.85
C ILE A 83 -2.97 -5.79 -22.37
N TYR A 84 -2.65 -6.76 -21.50
CA TYR A 84 -2.39 -6.47 -20.09
C TYR A 84 -1.06 -5.75 -19.89
N VAL A 85 -0.04 -6.09 -20.69
CA VAL A 85 1.23 -5.35 -20.70
C VAL A 85 0.95 -3.88 -21.00
N LYS A 86 0.21 -3.59 -22.09
CA LYS A 86 -0.15 -2.22 -22.46
C LYS A 86 -0.93 -1.51 -21.35
N LEU A 87 -1.93 -2.16 -20.75
CA LEU A 87 -2.73 -1.56 -19.68
C LEU A 87 -1.92 -1.23 -18.43
N TYR A 88 -1.02 -2.11 -18.00
CA TYR A 88 -0.16 -1.86 -16.83
C TYR A 88 0.90 -0.78 -17.08
N THR A 89 1.36 -0.61 -18.32
CA THR A 89 2.41 0.36 -18.67
C THR A 89 1.90 1.69 -19.19
N TYR A 90 0.59 1.85 -19.41
CA TYR A 90 0.02 3.03 -20.09
C TYR A 90 0.04 4.32 -19.26
N GLN A 91 0.37 4.24 -17.97
CA GLN A 91 0.48 5.40 -17.09
C GLN A 91 1.76 6.20 -17.31
#